data_AF-A0A1I5DCT0-F1
#
_entry.id   AF-A0A1I5DCT0-F1
#
_cell.length_a   1.000
_cell.length_b   1.000
_cell.length_c   1.000
_cell.angle_alpha   90.00
_cell.angle_beta   90.00
_cell.angle_gamma   90.00
#
_symmetry.space_group_name_H-M   'P 1'
#
loop_
_entity.id
_entity.type
_entity.pdbx_description
1 polymer ?
#
loop_
_entity_poly.entity_id
_entity_poly.type
_entity_poly.pdbx_seq_one_letter_code
_entity_poly.pdbx_strand_id
1 'polypeptide(L)'
;MLGGAALRRPRKGDVYSQTFISTVGMTAFEENTIITNHAFKKRGRVTAVALAAVIGTTGIMAGPVAAQAAEPVSAQATAEPVVGGYTLSQARKIILDDTNTIRTGLGLKPVAESSALNTVAQNWTIKQANAGAMSHNPSYSSQYPSGWTTASENVAYGYSVTAVVAAWKASPGHYKNITQASANTLGIGVAANSSGRLYFTQNFATYPAGSTKAPVSSTPTPAPVTSTPTPAPVRSTPTPAPVSSTPSTPAPVTSTPTIRSAADFFAWARTLGAR
;
A
#
# COMPACT_ATOMS: atom_id res chain seq x y z
N MET A 1 6.93 72.79 29.17
CA MET A 1 5.49 72.64 28.83
C MET A 1 5.24 71.21 28.36
N LEU A 2 3.97 70.81 28.25
CA LEU A 2 3.49 69.47 27.91
C LEU A 2 4.03 68.96 26.56
N GLY A 3 4.05 67.66 26.24
CA GLY A 3 3.59 66.46 26.96
C GLY A 3 3.88 65.20 26.13
N GLY A 4 3.70 64.00 26.67
CA GLY A 4 3.93 62.75 25.93
C GLY A 4 2.63 62.06 25.48
N ALA A 5 2.70 61.19 24.46
CA ALA A 5 1.89 59.96 24.36
C ALA A 5 2.21 59.07 23.13
N ALA A 6 2.38 57.78 23.42
CA ALA A 6 1.85 56.61 22.70
C ALA A 6 2.35 56.17 21.30
N LEU A 7 2.48 54.83 21.22
CA LEU A 7 2.86 54.00 20.08
C LEU A 7 1.84 54.01 18.92
N ARG A 8 2.32 53.70 17.70
CA ARG A 8 1.57 52.79 16.81
C ARG A 8 2.46 51.92 15.91
N ARG A 9 2.11 50.64 15.79
CA ARG A 9 2.73 49.60 14.93
C ARG A 9 2.11 49.59 13.52
N PRO A 10 2.72 48.93 12.51
CA PRO A 10 2.60 49.31 11.09
C PRO A 10 1.38 48.73 10.34
N ARG A 11 1.17 49.20 9.10
CA ARG A 11 0.22 48.62 8.12
C ARG A 11 0.97 47.99 6.92
N LYS A 12 0.29 47.06 6.23
CA LYS A 12 0.72 46.37 4.99
C LYS A 12 0.93 47.32 3.80
N GLY A 13 1.83 46.95 2.88
CA GLY A 13 1.84 47.39 1.48
C GLY A 13 3.21 47.31 0.79
N ASP A 14 3.42 46.24 0.00
CA ASP A 14 4.37 46.11 -1.15
C ASP A 14 5.90 46.28 -0.85
N VAL A 15 6.91 45.82 -1.63
CA VAL A 15 7.05 45.39 -3.05
C VAL A 15 8.11 44.25 -3.18
N TYR A 16 7.82 43.25 -4.04
CA TYR A 16 8.66 42.33 -4.85
C TYR A 16 10.14 41.94 -4.53
N SER A 17 10.44 40.65 -4.79
CA SER A 17 11.63 40.25 -5.58
C SER A 17 11.37 39.00 -6.45
N GLN A 18 12.21 38.78 -7.46
CA GLN A 18 11.99 38.01 -8.71
C GLN A 18 13.35 37.50 -9.23
N THR A 19 13.55 36.32 -9.85
CA THR A 19 12.66 35.18 -10.23
C THR A 19 13.50 33.87 -10.23
N PHE A 20 12.90 32.74 -10.63
CA PHE A 20 13.50 31.49 -11.12
C PHE A 20 14.07 30.47 -10.11
N ILE A 21 13.31 29.37 -9.93
CA ILE A 21 13.85 28.01 -9.74
C ILE A 21 13.17 27.10 -10.77
N SER A 22 13.95 26.26 -11.46
CA SER A 22 13.45 25.36 -12.51
C SER A 22 12.60 24.20 -11.99
N THR A 23 11.67 23.79 -12.83
CA THR A 23 10.74 22.67 -12.61
C THR A 23 11.44 21.31 -12.50
N VAL A 24 11.34 20.67 -11.33
CA VAL A 24 11.20 19.19 -11.22
C VAL A 24 10.05 18.93 -10.23
N GLY A 25 8.85 18.70 -10.76
CA GLY A 25 7.62 18.63 -9.96
C GLY A 25 7.40 17.26 -9.32
N MET A 26 7.73 17.11 -8.04
CA MET A 26 7.23 16.03 -7.18
C MET A 26 6.94 16.52 -5.74
N THR A 27 5.97 17.42 -5.59
CA THR A 27 5.35 17.70 -4.27
C THR A 27 3.89 18.11 -4.45
N ALA A 28 3.00 17.43 -3.74
CA ALA A 28 1.72 17.97 -3.31
C ALA A 28 1.49 17.53 -1.86
N PHE A 29 1.95 18.36 -0.92
CA PHE A 29 1.48 18.37 0.46
C PHE A 29 0.15 19.13 0.47
N GLU A 30 -0.92 18.53 0.98
CA GLU A 30 -2.06 19.28 1.51
C GLU A 30 -2.51 18.65 2.82
N GLU A 31 -2.52 19.45 3.89
CA GLU A 31 -3.28 19.16 5.10
C GLU A 31 -4.63 19.86 4.99
N ASN A 32 -5.74 19.19 5.33
CA ASN A 32 -6.84 19.92 5.99
C ASN A 32 -7.77 19.05 6.86
N THR A 33 -7.76 19.38 8.15
CA THR A 33 -8.89 19.52 9.10
C THR A 33 -10.10 18.57 9.07
N ILE A 34 -10.42 18.08 10.27
CA ILE A 34 -11.58 17.29 10.68
C ILE A 34 -12.91 18.01 10.39
N ILE A 35 -13.89 17.29 9.82
CA ILE A 35 -15.31 17.69 9.88
C ILE A 35 -16.14 16.56 10.49
N THR A 36 -16.59 16.77 11.73
CA THR A 36 -17.70 16.04 12.33
C THR A 36 -18.99 16.53 11.70
N ASN A 37 -19.89 15.64 11.25
CA ASN A 37 -21.27 16.04 10.94
C ASN A 37 -22.29 14.95 11.31
N HIS A 38 -23.42 15.40 11.85
CA HIS A 38 -24.45 14.57 12.45
C HIS A 38 -25.29 13.83 11.39
N ALA A 39 -25.60 12.56 11.64
CA ALA A 39 -26.43 11.75 10.74
C ALA A 39 -27.93 12.06 10.87
N PHE A 40 -28.55 12.46 9.76
CA PHE A 40 -30.00 12.67 9.63
C PHE A 40 -30.76 11.34 9.43
N LYS A 41 -32.07 11.32 9.74
CA LYS A 41 -32.88 10.10 9.91
C LYS A 41 -33.92 9.90 8.81
N LYS A 42 -33.95 8.71 8.16
CA LYS A 42 -35.11 7.96 7.57
C LYS A 42 -34.54 6.74 6.80
N ARG A 43 -34.94 5.48 7.06
CA ARG A 43 -36.23 4.77 6.83
C ARG A 43 -36.61 4.61 5.34
N GLY A 44 -36.42 3.40 4.83
CA GLY A 44 -37.04 2.84 3.61
C GLY A 44 -37.29 1.34 3.82
N ARG A 45 -38.46 0.84 3.39
CA ARG A 45 -38.89 -0.57 3.52
C ARG A 45 -38.68 -1.27 2.19
N VAL A 46 -38.29 -2.54 2.19
CA VAL A 46 -38.25 -3.39 0.99
C VAL A 46 -39.40 -4.39 1.06
N THR A 47 -40.18 -4.50 -0.01
CA THR A 47 -41.30 -5.44 -0.12
C THR A 47 -40.88 -6.58 -1.03
N ALA A 48 -40.98 -7.83 -0.57
CA ALA A 48 -40.80 -9.01 -1.41
C ALA A 48 -42.13 -9.40 -2.06
N VAL A 49 -42.08 -9.86 -3.32
CA VAL A 49 -43.18 -10.56 -3.98
C VAL A 49 -42.61 -11.83 -4.59
N ALA A 50 -43.15 -12.97 -4.17
CA ALA A 50 -42.94 -14.27 -4.80
C ALA A 50 -44.23 -14.67 -5.51
N LEU A 51 -44.12 -15.31 -6.67
CA LEU A 51 -45.23 -16.02 -7.33
C LEU A 51 -44.71 -17.36 -7.84
N ALA A 52 -45.54 -18.40 -7.73
CA ALA A 52 -45.16 -19.78 -8.01
C ALA A 52 -46.25 -20.49 -8.84
N ALA A 53 -45.79 -21.44 -9.66
CA ALA A 53 -46.44 -22.66 -10.15
C ALA A 53 -47.77 -22.60 -10.93
N VAL A 54 -47.82 -23.32 -12.07
CA VAL A 54 -48.80 -24.37 -12.48
C VAL A 54 -48.11 -25.14 -13.64
N ILE A 55 -47.58 -26.35 -13.44
CA ILE A 55 -48.16 -27.70 -13.66
C ILE A 55 -48.68 -27.96 -15.10
N GLY A 56 -48.06 -28.93 -15.78
CA GLY A 56 -48.56 -29.61 -16.98
C GLY A 56 -47.90 -30.98 -17.14
N THR A 57 -48.68 -32.03 -17.42
CA THR A 57 -48.24 -33.44 -17.37
C THR A 57 -48.37 -34.14 -18.72
N THR A 58 -47.37 -34.94 -19.13
CA THR A 58 -47.54 -36.13 -20.00
C THR A 58 -46.25 -36.95 -20.13
N GLY A 59 -46.39 -38.29 -20.25
CA GLY A 59 -45.46 -39.17 -20.98
C GLY A 59 -44.13 -39.58 -20.31
N ILE A 60 -44.13 -40.67 -19.54
CA ILE A 60 -42.89 -41.37 -19.15
C ILE A 60 -42.71 -42.60 -20.06
N MET A 61 -41.67 -42.59 -20.89
CA MET A 61 -41.14 -43.79 -21.56
C MET A 61 -39.72 -44.02 -21.04
N ALA A 62 -39.59 -44.93 -20.07
CA ALA A 62 -38.32 -45.23 -19.41
C ALA A 62 -37.46 -46.18 -20.26
N GLY A 63 -36.61 -45.62 -21.13
CA GLY A 63 -35.45 -46.34 -21.64
C GLY A 63 -34.32 -46.36 -20.61
N PRO A 64 -33.43 -47.36 -20.60
CA PRO A 64 -32.23 -47.34 -19.77
C PRO A 64 -31.26 -46.30 -20.33
N VAL A 65 -31.38 -45.06 -19.84
CA VAL A 65 -30.32 -44.06 -20.03
C VAL A 65 -29.12 -44.57 -19.26
N ALA A 66 -28.11 -45.06 -19.99
CA ALA A 66 -26.83 -45.39 -19.40
C ALA A 66 -26.36 -44.16 -18.62
N ALA A 67 -26.15 -44.31 -17.31
CA ALA A 67 -25.70 -43.22 -16.47
C ALA A 67 -24.29 -42.84 -16.90
N GLN A 68 -24.20 -41.88 -17.83
CA GLN A 68 -22.95 -41.25 -18.21
C GLN A 68 -22.41 -40.63 -16.92
N ALA A 69 -21.39 -41.26 -16.34
CA ALA A 69 -20.74 -40.74 -15.15
C ALA A 69 -20.29 -39.31 -15.46
N ALA A 70 -20.83 -38.35 -14.71
CA ALA A 70 -20.44 -36.96 -14.90
C ALA A 70 -18.96 -36.84 -14.50
N GLU A 71 -18.11 -36.65 -15.51
CA GLU A 71 -16.70 -36.31 -15.32
C GLU A 71 -16.61 -35.17 -14.28
N PRO A 72 -15.74 -35.27 -13.26
CA PRO A 72 -15.63 -34.24 -12.25
C PRO A 72 -15.08 -32.97 -12.91
N VAL A 73 -15.97 -32.00 -13.17
CA VAL A 73 -15.60 -30.66 -13.63
C VAL A 73 -14.69 -30.02 -12.58
N SER A 74 -13.39 -30.12 -12.82
CA SER A 74 -12.36 -29.53 -11.99
C SER A 74 -12.59 -28.03 -11.93
N ALA A 75 -12.85 -27.51 -10.72
CA ALA A 75 -13.06 -26.09 -10.50
C ALA A 75 -11.76 -25.35 -10.83
N GLN A 76 -11.73 -24.76 -12.03
CA GLN A 76 -10.53 -24.12 -12.59
C GLN A 76 -10.20 -22.89 -11.75
N ALA A 77 -9.28 -23.05 -10.80
CA ALA A 77 -8.89 -22.01 -9.86
C ALA A 77 -8.39 -20.78 -10.62
N THR A 78 -9.09 -19.66 -10.47
CA THR A 78 -8.70 -18.39 -11.09
C THR A 78 -7.42 -17.89 -10.44
N ALA A 79 -6.40 -17.60 -11.27
CA ALA A 79 -5.15 -17.05 -10.78
C ALA A 79 -5.37 -15.68 -10.10
N GLU A 80 -4.67 -15.44 -9.00
CA GLU A 80 -4.76 -14.16 -8.28
C GLU A 80 -4.24 -13.01 -9.17
N PRO A 81 -4.90 -11.83 -9.18
CA PRO A 81 -4.41 -10.67 -9.93
C PRO A 81 -2.97 -10.30 -9.54
N VAL A 82 -2.15 -10.05 -10.56
CA VAL A 82 -0.76 -9.59 -10.41
C VAL A 82 -0.70 -8.07 -10.60
N VAL A 83 -0.05 -7.39 -9.66
CA VAL A 83 0.12 -5.93 -9.61
C VAL A 83 1.58 -5.60 -9.31
N GLY A 84 2.23 -4.86 -10.21
CA GLY A 84 3.62 -4.41 -9.99
C GLY A 84 4.66 -5.52 -9.86
N GLY A 85 4.41 -6.70 -10.42
CA GLY A 85 5.29 -7.87 -10.33
C GLY A 85 4.99 -8.83 -9.16
N TYR A 86 3.96 -8.54 -8.35
CA TYR A 86 3.56 -9.36 -7.19
C TYR A 86 2.11 -9.82 -7.36
N THR A 87 1.73 -10.97 -6.82
CA THR A 87 0.29 -11.25 -6.62
C THR A 87 -0.29 -10.25 -5.61
N LEU A 88 -1.60 -10.03 -5.64
CA LEU A 88 -2.24 -9.07 -4.74
C LEU A 88 -1.99 -9.41 -3.25
N SER A 89 -2.04 -10.69 -2.85
CA SER A 89 -1.70 -11.15 -1.51
C SER A 89 -0.24 -10.89 -1.14
N GLN A 90 0.71 -11.12 -2.04
CA GLN A 90 2.12 -10.76 -1.83
C GLN A 90 2.29 -9.25 -1.63
N ALA A 91 1.63 -8.44 -2.46
CA ALA A 91 1.70 -6.98 -2.35
C ALA A 91 1.11 -6.46 -1.04
N ARG A 92 -0.04 -7.01 -0.60
CA ARG A 92 -0.63 -6.71 0.71
C ARG A 92 0.30 -7.12 1.85
N LYS A 93 0.90 -8.31 1.80
CA LYS A 93 1.81 -8.79 2.83
C LYS A 93 3.02 -7.88 3.00
N ILE A 94 3.66 -7.46 1.89
CA ILE A 94 4.79 -6.51 1.93
C ILE A 94 4.37 -5.20 2.61
N ILE A 95 3.24 -4.62 2.19
CA ILE A 95 2.73 -3.35 2.74
C ILE A 95 2.36 -3.49 4.23
N LEU A 96 1.80 -4.63 4.65
CA LEU A 96 1.51 -4.95 6.04
C LEU A 96 2.79 -5.06 6.89
N ASP A 97 3.78 -5.81 6.41
CA ASP A 97 5.04 -6.06 7.10
C ASP A 97 5.86 -4.77 7.26
N ASP A 98 5.95 -3.92 6.21
CA ASP A 98 6.61 -2.62 6.28
C ASP A 98 5.89 -1.67 7.27
N THR A 99 4.56 -1.67 7.26
CA THR A 99 3.74 -0.88 8.19
C THR A 99 3.95 -1.33 9.63
N ASN A 100 3.99 -2.65 9.86
CA ASN A 100 4.22 -3.22 11.18
C ASN A 100 5.68 -3.04 11.63
N THR A 101 6.66 -3.02 10.73
CA THR A 101 8.07 -2.70 11.02
C THR A 101 8.21 -1.28 11.55
N ILE A 102 7.50 -0.30 10.96
CA ILE A 102 7.43 1.07 11.48
C ILE A 102 6.84 1.08 12.89
N ARG A 103 5.70 0.39 13.09
CA ARG A 103 4.97 0.40 14.35
C ARG A 103 5.76 -0.26 15.49
N THR A 104 6.31 -1.44 15.27
CA THR A 104 7.10 -2.16 16.29
C THR A 104 8.41 -1.44 16.61
N GLY A 105 9.03 -0.78 15.63
CA GLY A 105 10.20 0.10 15.85
C GLY A 105 9.92 1.31 16.75
N LEU A 106 8.65 1.66 16.97
CA LEU A 106 8.20 2.70 17.90
C LEU A 106 7.58 2.13 19.21
N GLY A 107 7.68 0.81 19.42
CA GLY A 107 7.03 0.13 20.55
C GLY A 107 5.49 0.04 20.45
N LEU A 108 4.91 0.35 19.28
CA LEU A 108 3.48 0.23 19.04
C LEU A 108 3.10 -1.21 18.69
N LYS A 109 1.87 -1.61 19.05
CA LYS A 109 1.33 -2.93 18.66
C LYS A 109 1.19 -3.00 17.13
N PRO A 110 1.52 -4.14 16.49
CA PRO A 110 1.24 -4.34 15.08
C PRO A 110 -0.28 -4.29 14.82
N VAL A 111 -0.67 -3.89 13.60
CA VAL A 111 -2.03 -4.02 13.09
C VAL A 111 -2.20 -5.39 12.43
N ALA A 112 -3.39 -5.98 12.57
CA ALA A 112 -3.77 -7.19 11.87
C ALA A 112 -4.45 -6.85 10.53
N GLU A 113 -4.20 -7.65 9.49
CA GLU A 113 -4.88 -7.51 8.21
C GLU A 113 -6.33 -8.00 8.30
N SER A 114 -7.24 -7.29 7.62
CA SER A 114 -8.66 -7.63 7.57
C SER A 114 -9.20 -7.69 6.14
N SER A 115 -9.77 -8.84 5.78
CA SER A 115 -10.42 -9.08 4.48
C SER A 115 -11.58 -8.11 4.18
N ALA A 116 -12.30 -7.65 5.22
CA ALA A 116 -13.38 -6.68 5.05
C ALA A 116 -12.84 -5.29 4.69
N LEU A 117 -11.79 -4.82 5.39
CA LEU A 117 -11.17 -3.53 5.06
C LEU A 117 -10.35 -3.62 3.76
N ASN A 118 -9.77 -4.78 3.44
CA ASN A 118 -9.17 -5.06 2.13
C ASN A 118 -10.18 -4.85 1.00
N THR A 119 -11.43 -5.30 1.17
CA THR A 119 -12.49 -5.06 0.17
C THR A 119 -12.77 -3.57 -0.02
N VAL A 120 -12.86 -2.80 1.06
CA VAL A 120 -13.04 -1.33 1.01
C VAL A 120 -11.87 -0.65 0.30
N ALA A 121 -10.64 -0.95 0.74
CA ALA A 121 -9.41 -0.40 0.19
C ALA A 121 -9.23 -0.76 -1.29
N GLN A 122 -9.48 -2.02 -1.66
CA GLN A 122 -9.33 -2.52 -3.02
C GLN A 122 -10.33 -1.86 -3.98
N ASN A 123 -11.61 -1.77 -3.59
CA ASN A 123 -12.64 -1.14 -4.40
C ASN A 123 -12.31 0.34 -4.66
N TRP A 124 -11.83 1.05 -3.64
CA TRP A 124 -11.40 2.44 -3.80
C TRP A 124 -10.14 2.56 -4.67
N THR A 125 -9.16 1.68 -4.49
CA THR A 125 -7.92 1.67 -5.28
C THR A 125 -8.18 1.40 -6.77
N ILE A 126 -9.09 0.47 -7.08
CA ILE A 126 -9.55 0.21 -8.46
C ILE A 126 -10.21 1.46 -9.04
N LYS A 127 -11.05 2.16 -8.27
CA LYS A 127 -11.69 3.42 -8.72
C LYS A 127 -10.65 4.51 -9.04
N GLN A 128 -9.65 4.69 -8.18
CA GLN A 128 -8.55 5.64 -8.42
C GLN A 128 -7.73 5.27 -9.66
N ALA A 129 -7.39 3.99 -9.83
CA ALA A 129 -6.67 3.48 -11.00
C ALA A 129 -7.46 3.70 -12.30
N ASN A 130 -8.76 3.38 -12.32
CA ASN A 130 -9.64 3.58 -13.47
C ASN A 130 -9.83 5.07 -13.81
N ALA A 131 -9.88 5.94 -12.80
CA ALA A 131 -9.97 7.39 -13.00
C ALA A 131 -8.64 8.05 -13.39
N GLY A 132 -7.50 7.34 -13.22
CA GLY A 132 -6.17 7.93 -13.34
C GLY A 132 -5.82 8.96 -12.26
N ALA A 133 -6.68 9.16 -11.25
CA ALA A 133 -6.59 10.24 -10.28
C ALA A 133 -6.63 9.72 -8.85
N MET A 134 -5.75 10.24 -8.00
CA MET A 134 -5.72 9.92 -6.57
C MET A 134 -6.64 10.87 -5.79
N SER A 135 -7.44 10.32 -4.90
CA SER A 135 -8.31 11.08 -3.99
C SER A 135 -8.71 10.19 -2.80
N HIS A 136 -9.05 10.79 -1.66
CA HIS A 136 -9.61 10.04 -0.54
C HIS A 136 -11.02 9.54 -0.83
N ASN A 137 -11.37 8.39 -0.26
CA ASN A 137 -12.72 7.85 -0.30
C ASN A 137 -13.65 8.71 0.57
N PRO A 138 -14.67 9.40 0.01
CA PRO A 138 -15.56 10.25 0.80
C PRO A 138 -16.46 9.46 1.76
N SER A 139 -16.35 8.13 1.81
CA SER A 139 -17.20 7.25 2.61
C SER A 139 -16.50 5.98 3.14
N TYR A 140 -15.16 5.95 3.26
CA TYR A 140 -14.48 4.73 3.75
C TYR A 140 -15.00 4.27 5.11
N SER A 141 -15.19 5.20 6.04
CA SER A 141 -15.53 4.89 7.44
C SER A 141 -16.94 4.32 7.61
N SER A 142 -17.89 4.68 6.73
CA SER A 142 -19.23 4.09 6.68
C SER A 142 -19.27 2.74 5.95
N GLN A 143 -18.23 2.41 5.18
CA GLN A 143 -18.06 1.12 4.50
C GLN A 143 -17.35 0.07 5.38
N TYR A 144 -16.68 0.48 6.45
CA TYR A 144 -16.06 -0.44 7.40
C TYR A 144 -17.11 -1.27 8.18
N PRO A 145 -16.78 -2.51 8.61
CA PRO A 145 -17.59 -3.24 9.57
C PRO A 145 -17.87 -2.40 10.82
N SER A 146 -19.14 -2.26 11.21
CA SER A 146 -19.55 -1.47 12.38
C SER A 146 -18.85 -1.93 13.67
N GLY A 147 -18.70 -1.01 14.63
CA GLY A 147 -18.06 -1.26 15.93
C GLY A 147 -16.62 -0.76 16.01
N TRP A 148 -16.11 -0.09 14.96
CA TRP A 148 -14.86 0.67 15.06
C TRP A 148 -15.06 1.93 15.92
N THR A 149 -14.00 2.35 16.61
CA THR A 149 -13.96 3.61 17.42
C THR A 149 -13.12 4.71 16.77
N THR A 150 -12.17 4.35 15.92
CA THR A 150 -11.47 5.26 15.01
C THR A 150 -11.36 4.64 13.63
N ALA A 151 -11.37 5.48 12.58
CA ALA A 151 -11.09 5.09 11.21
C ALA A 151 -10.19 6.14 10.56
N SER A 152 -9.23 5.73 9.73
CA SER A 152 -8.43 6.63 8.90
C SER A 152 -7.99 5.94 7.59
N GLU A 153 -7.52 6.74 6.64
CA GLU A 153 -7.13 6.28 5.31
C GLU A 153 -5.82 6.97 4.86
N ASN A 154 -4.94 6.22 4.20
CA ASN A 154 -3.85 6.76 3.38
C ASN A 154 -4.08 6.36 1.92
N VAL A 155 -3.77 7.24 0.97
CA VAL A 155 -3.77 6.94 -0.47
C VAL A 155 -2.40 7.25 -1.09
N ALA A 156 -2.04 6.58 -2.17
CA ALA A 156 -0.84 6.87 -2.95
C ALA A 156 -0.99 6.41 -4.40
N TYR A 157 -0.14 6.93 -5.29
CA TYR A 157 0.05 6.39 -6.64
C TYR A 157 1.50 6.58 -7.11
N GLY A 158 1.89 5.84 -8.15
CA GLY A 158 3.19 6.02 -8.83
C GLY A 158 4.41 5.40 -8.14
N TYR A 159 4.26 4.90 -6.91
CA TYR A 159 5.30 4.14 -6.20
C TYR A 159 5.28 2.65 -6.56
N SER A 160 6.39 1.94 -6.31
CA SER A 160 6.38 0.48 -6.26
C SER A 160 5.73 -0.01 -4.96
N VAL A 161 5.30 -1.28 -4.94
CA VAL A 161 4.80 -1.97 -3.74
C VAL A 161 5.78 -1.84 -2.56
N THR A 162 7.08 -1.95 -2.82
CA THR A 162 8.17 -1.86 -1.82
C THR A 162 8.57 -0.45 -1.42
N ALA A 163 8.05 0.59 -2.09
CA ALA A 163 8.39 1.99 -1.80
C ALA A 163 7.23 2.78 -1.16
N VAL A 164 5.98 2.33 -1.33
CA VAL A 164 4.80 3.11 -0.93
C VAL A 164 4.72 3.39 0.56
N VAL A 165 5.13 2.45 1.42
CA VAL A 165 5.10 2.64 2.88
C VAL A 165 6.17 3.63 3.35
N ALA A 166 7.34 3.65 2.69
CA ALA A 166 8.36 4.68 2.92
C ALA A 166 7.87 6.07 2.48
N ALA A 167 7.12 6.16 1.38
CA ALA A 167 6.51 7.41 0.93
C ALA A 167 5.44 7.94 1.91
N TRP A 168 4.57 7.07 2.43
CA TRP A 168 3.63 7.45 3.50
C TRP A 168 4.36 7.85 4.79
N LYS A 169 5.46 7.16 5.17
CA LYS A 169 6.29 7.55 6.31
C LYS A 169 6.91 8.94 6.18
N ALA A 170 7.29 9.35 4.97
CA ALA A 170 7.85 10.67 4.70
C ALA A 170 6.80 11.81 4.75
N SER A 171 5.50 11.49 4.83
CA SER A 171 4.40 12.45 4.85
C SER A 171 3.75 12.51 6.25
N PRO A 172 3.82 13.64 6.98
CA PRO A 172 3.33 13.75 8.36
C PRO A 172 1.88 13.28 8.57
N GLY A 173 0.96 13.65 7.67
CA GLY A 173 -0.44 13.25 7.74
C GLY A 173 -0.65 11.74 7.59
N HIS A 174 0.04 11.10 6.63
CA HIS A 174 -0.04 9.66 6.41
C HIS A 174 0.69 8.86 7.52
N TYR A 175 1.82 9.38 8.00
CA TYR A 175 2.60 8.79 9.09
C TYR A 175 1.82 8.79 10.41
N LYS A 176 1.05 9.85 10.70
CA LYS A 176 0.13 9.90 11.84
C LYS A 176 -0.87 8.75 11.84
N ASN A 177 -1.39 8.34 10.68
CA ASN A 177 -2.30 7.19 10.56
C ASN A 177 -1.57 5.87 10.83
N ILE A 178 -0.39 5.67 10.20
CA ILE A 178 0.48 4.49 10.43
C ILE A 178 0.85 4.33 11.92
N THR A 179 1.18 5.44 12.58
CA THR A 179 1.64 5.47 13.98
C THR A 179 0.52 5.69 15.01
N GLN A 180 -0.75 5.64 14.60
CA GLN A 180 -1.86 5.79 15.54
C GLN A 180 -1.86 4.62 16.54
N ALA A 181 -1.56 4.90 17.81
CA ALA A 181 -1.31 3.88 18.83
C ALA A 181 -2.50 2.95 19.10
N SER A 182 -3.73 3.45 18.93
CA SER A 182 -4.96 2.67 19.10
C SER A 182 -5.28 1.76 17.92
N ALA A 183 -4.80 2.07 16.71
CA ALA A 183 -5.13 1.30 15.51
C ALA A 183 -4.67 -0.15 15.66
N ASN A 184 -5.55 -1.10 15.34
CA ASN A 184 -5.30 -2.54 15.50
C ASN A 184 -5.73 -3.37 14.28
N THR A 185 -6.36 -2.74 13.28
CA THR A 185 -6.81 -3.40 12.05
C THR A 185 -6.42 -2.57 10.83
N LEU A 186 -6.01 -3.24 9.76
CA LEU A 186 -5.60 -2.64 8.49
C LEU A 186 -6.27 -3.37 7.31
N GLY A 187 -6.74 -2.62 6.32
CA GLY A 187 -7.03 -3.11 4.97
C GLY A 187 -6.14 -2.44 3.94
N ILE A 188 -5.78 -3.19 2.89
CA ILE A 188 -4.81 -2.76 1.87
C ILE A 188 -5.41 -3.00 0.49
N GLY A 189 -5.40 -1.97 -0.35
CA GLY A 189 -5.79 -2.02 -1.75
C GLY A 189 -4.60 -1.71 -2.65
N VAL A 190 -4.43 -2.48 -3.72
CA VAL A 190 -3.40 -2.27 -4.76
C VAL A 190 -4.01 -2.54 -6.13
N ALA A 191 -3.89 -1.59 -7.06
CA ALA A 191 -4.34 -1.75 -8.44
C ALA A 191 -3.42 -1.00 -9.41
N ALA A 192 -3.35 -1.47 -10.66
CA ALA A 192 -2.69 -0.75 -11.75
C ALA A 192 -3.74 -0.09 -12.65
N ASN A 193 -3.44 1.09 -13.21
CA ASN A 193 -4.19 1.60 -14.36
C ASN A 193 -3.71 0.94 -15.67
N SER A 194 -4.33 1.30 -16.80
CA SER A 194 -3.98 0.76 -18.12
C SER A 194 -2.54 1.03 -18.58
N SER A 195 -1.85 2.02 -17.99
CA SER A 195 -0.43 2.32 -18.23
C SER A 195 0.51 1.60 -17.26
N GLY A 196 0.02 0.68 -16.42
CA GLY A 196 0.80 -0.02 -15.40
C GLY A 196 1.13 0.82 -14.16
N ARG A 197 0.64 2.07 -14.07
CA ARG A 197 0.85 2.94 -12.90
C ARG A 197 0.06 2.40 -11.73
N LEU A 198 0.74 2.10 -10.63
CA LEU A 198 0.13 1.59 -9.40
C LEU A 198 -0.57 2.71 -8.62
N TYR A 199 -1.68 2.34 -8.01
CA TYR A 199 -2.44 3.09 -7.02
C TYR A 199 -2.57 2.22 -5.77
N PHE A 200 -2.70 2.87 -4.62
CA PHE A 200 -2.72 2.22 -3.31
C PHE A 200 -3.70 2.90 -2.37
N THR A 201 -4.31 2.11 -1.48
CA THR A 201 -5.06 2.60 -0.32
C THR A 201 -4.71 1.76 0.92
N GLN A 202 -4.46 2.41 2.05
CA GLN A 202 -4.46 1.78 3.37
C GLN A 202 -5.64 2.30 4.18
N ASN A 203 -6.45 1.40 4.73
CA ASN A 203 -7.60 1.71 5.55
C ASN A 203 -7.37 1.19 6.97
N PHE A 204 -7.12 2.07 7.93
CA PHE A 204 -6.87 1.73 9.33
C PHE A 204 -8.14 1.83 10.17
N ALA A 205 -8.29 0.94 11.15
CA ALA A 205 -9.34 1.00 12.16
C ALA A 205 -8.85 0.63 13.57
N THR A 206 -9.58 1.09 14.58
CA THR A 206 -9.53 0.58 15.96
C THR A 206 -10.84 -0.14 16.26
N TYR A 207 -10.80 -1.41 16.63
CA TYR A 207 -11.93 -2.13 17.22
C TYR A 207 -11.71 -2.39 18.71
N PRO A 208 -12.73 -2.25 19.58
CA PRO A 208 -12.65 -2.65 20.98
C PRO A 208 -12.27 -4.13 21.15
N ALA A 209 -11.50 -4.45 22.19
CA ALA A 209 -11.19 -5.84 22.53
C ALA A 209 -12.49 -6.66 22.76
N GLY A 210 -12.53 -7.88 22.25
CA GLY A 210 -13.74 -8.74 22.29
C GLY A 210 -14.77 -8.48 21.17
N SER A 211 -14.51 -7.54 20.25
CA SER A 211 -15.37 -7.32 19.08
C SER A 211 -15.32 -8.49 18.09
N THR A 212 -16.25 -9.45 18.21
CA THR A 212 -16.41 -10.60 17.29
C THR A 212 -16.65 -10.21 15.83
N LYS A 213 -16.94 -8.93 15.56
CA LYS A 213 -17.13 -8.38 14.21
C LYS A 213 -15.84 -7.90 13.53
N ALA A 214 -14.71 -7.81 14.25
CA ALA A 214 -13.42 -7.52 13.63
C ALA A 214 -12.89 -8.78 12.92
N PRO A 215 -12.88 -8.83 11.58
CA PRO A 215 -12.41 -10.00 10.86
C PRO A 215 -10.90 -9.88 10.73
N VAL A 216 -10.20 -10.27 11.79
CA VAL A 216 -8.75 -10.48 11.75
C VAL A 216 -8.49 -11.79 11.03
N SER A 217 -7.78 -11.74 9.91
CA SER A 217 -7.12 -12.94 9.42
C SER A 217 -6.00 -13.22 10.42
N SER A 218 -6.11 -14.32 11.17
CA SER A 218 -5.17 -14.67 12.23
C SER A 218 -3.76 -14.84 11.63
N THR A 219 -2.89 -13.85 11.87
CA THR A 219 -1.45 -14.04 11.70
C THR A 219 -1.06 -15.27 12.53
N PRO A 220 -0.45 -16.32 11.93
CA PRO A 220 0.00 -17.46 12.72
C PRO A 220 1.03 -16.96 13.73
N THR A 221 0.85 -17.34 15.00
CA THR A 221 1.88 -17.19 16.03
C THR A 221 3.21 -17.69 15.45
N PRO A 222 4.31 -16.91 15.49
CA PRO A 222 5.60 -17.43 15.10
C PRO A 222 5.89 -18.66 15.96
N ALA A 223 6.05 -19.82 15.32
CA ALA A 223 6.37 -21.04 16.02
C ALA A 223 7.62 -20.80 16.89
N PRO A 224 7.68 -21.35 18.12
CA PRO A 224 8.89 -21.25 18.92
C PRO A 224 10.07 -21.75 18.09
N VAL A 225 11.12 -20.93 18.00
CA VAL A 225 12.33 -21.27 17.26
C VAL A 225 13.04 -22.42 17.97
N THR A 226 12.68 -23.65 17.60
CA THR A 226 13.43 -24.84 17.99
C THR A 226 14.86 -24.65 17.53
N SER A 227 15.80 -24.68 18.47
CA SER A 227 17.22 -24.42 18.24
C SER A 227 17.77 -25.30 17.12
N THR A 228 18.42 -24.65 16.15
CA THR A 228 19.12 -25.31 15.05
C THR A 228 20.09 -26.37 15.60
N PRO A 229 20.04 -27.63 15.15
CA PRO A 229 21.07 -28.59 15.50
C PRO A 229 22.41 -28.15 14.89
N THR A 230 23.45 -28.16 15.73
CA THR A 230 24.84 -27.85 15.38
C THR A 230 25.26 -28.55 14.08
N PRO A 231 25.86 -27.85 13.09
CA PRO A 231 26.37 -28.51 11.90
C PRO A 231 27.48 -29.49 12.25
N ALA A 232 27.39 -30.70 11.71
CA ALA A 232 28.44 -31.72 11.84
C ALA A 232 29.76 -31.22 11.22
N PRO A 233 30.93 -31.64 11.75
CA PRO A 233 32.22 -31.18 11.24
C PRO A 233 32.41 -31.64 9.79
N VAL A 234 32.56 -30.69 8.87
CA VAL A 234 32.84 -30.97 7.46
C VAL A 234 34.24 -31.56 7.35
N ARG A 235 34.31 -32.81 6.89
CA ARG A 235 35.57 -33.52 6.65
C ARG A 235 36.36 -32.81 5.55
N SER A 236 37.59 -32.38 5.88
CA SER A 236 38.48 -31.68 4.95
C SER A 236 38.71 -32.47 3.67
N THR A 237 38.32 -31.91 2.53
CA THR A 237 38.76 -32.37 1.20
C THR A 237 40.19 -31.88 0.93
N PRO A 238 41.03 -32.67 0.24
CA PRO A 238 42.41 -32.29 -0.03
C PRO A 238 42.50 -31.15 -1.05
N THR A 239 43.46 -30.26 -0.82
CA THR A 239 43.84 -29.12 -1.66
C THR A 239 44.06 -29.52 -3.13
N PRO A 240 43.39 -28.89 -4.11
CA PRO A 240 43.78 -29.01 -5.52
C PRO A 240 45.12 -28.29 -5.77
N ALA A 241 45.96 -28.88 -6.62
CA ALA A 241 47.30 -28.38 -6.94
C ALA A 241 47.27 -26.96 -7.56
N PRO A 242 48.33 -26.15 -7.39
CA PRO A 242 48.38 -24.80 -7.95
C PRO A 242 48.47 -24.85 -9.48
N VAL A 243 47.40 -24.43 -10.16
CA VAL A 243 47.45 -24.13 -11.59
C VAL A 243 48.14 -22.77 -11.80
N SER A 244 49.20 -22.75 -12.60
CA SER A 244 49.99 -21.56 -12.87
C SER A 244 49.15 -20.47 -13.55
N SER A 245 49.05 -19.31 -12.92
CA SER A 245 48.39 -18.13 -13.49
C SER A 245 49.34 -17.39 -14.44
N THR A 246 49.06 -17.48 -15.74
CA THR A 246 49.61 -16.54 -16.74
C THR A 246 49.12 -15.13 -16.41
N PRO A 247 49.99 -14.09 -16.45
CA PRO A 247 49.56 -12.73 -16.16
C PRO A 247 48.72 -12.17 -17.32
N SER A 248 47.40 -12.10 -17.15
CA SER A 248 46.53 -11.32 -18.04
C SER A 248 46.78 -9.83 -17.85
N THR A 249 47.25 -9.17 -18.90
CA THR A 249 47.40 -7.70 -18.96
C THR A 249 46.11 -7.00 -18.53
N PRO A 250 46.13 -6.09 -17.54
CA PRO A 250 44.95 -5.31 -17.20
C PRO A 250 44.60 -4.36 -18.36
N ALA A 251 43.34 -4.39 -18.78
CA ALA A 251 42.80 -3.35 -19.66
C ALA A 251 42.91 -1.98 -18.97
N PRO A 252 43.10 -0.88 -19.73
CA PRO A 252 43.25 0.44 -19.13
C PRO A 252 41.96 0.84 -18.38
N VAL A 253 42.06 0.96 -17.06
CA VAL A 253 40.99 1.53 -16.24
C VAL A 253 40.90 3.03 -16.52
N THR A 254 39.84 3.45 -17.21
CA THR A 254 39.55 4.87 -17.41
C THR A 254 39.24 5.49 -16.05
N SER A 255 40.20 6.23 -15.50
CA SER A 255 40.10 6.84 -14.17
C SER A 255 38.92 7.81 -14.08
N THR A 256 37.92 7.48 -13.29
CA THR A 256 36.80 8.39 -12.97
C THR A 256 37.35 9.65 -12.32
N PRO A 257 37.07 10.86 -12.84
CA PRO A 257 37.56 12.09 -12.22
C PRO A 257 36.90 12.28 -10.84
N THR A 258 37.73 12.51 -9.81
CA THR A 258 37.22 12.94 -8.51
C THR A 258 36.72 14.37 -8.64
N ILE A 259 35.40 14.57 -8.66
CA ILE A 259 34.79 15.90 -8.60
C ILE A 259 35.04 16.47 -7.21
N ARG A 260 35.87 17.53 -7.12
CA ARG A 260 36.22 18.21 -5.86
C ARG A 260 35.62 19.62 -5.76
N SER A 261 35.02 20.10 -6.85
CA SER A 261 34.36 21.40 -6.94
C SER A 261 33.15 21.36 -7.87
N ALA A 262 32.28 22.37 -7.78
CA ALA A 262 31.17 22.54 -8.72
C ALA A 262 31.64 22.77 -10.17
N ALA A 263 32.86 23.28 -10.38
CA ALA A 263 33.42 23.48 -11.71
C ALA A 263 33.73 22.16 -12.42
N ASP A 264 34.21 21.15 -11.69
CA ASP A 264 34.56 19.83 -12.24
C ASP A 264 33.32 19.09 -12.77
N PHE A 265 32.16 19.28 -12.11
CA PHE A 265 30.88 18.68 -12.51
C PHE A 265 30.40 19.20 -13.88
N PHE A 266 30.49 20.51 -14.14
CA PHE A 266 30.10 21.11 -15.42
C PHE A 266 31.09 20.85 -16.56
N ALA A 267 32.31 20.39 -16.27
CA ALA A 267 33.23 19.87 -17.29
C ALA A 267 32.83 18.46 -17.72
N TRP A 268 32.59 17.56 -16.76
CA TRP A 268 32.17 16.17 -17.02
C TRP A 268 30.80 16.06 -17.70
N ALA A 269 29.82 16.87 -17.29
CA ALA A 269 28.48 16.84 -17.89
C ALA A 269 28.47 17.20 -19.39
N ARG A 270 29.41 18.04 -19.85
CA ARG A 270 29.52 18.40 -21.29
C ARG A 270 30.06 17.28 -22.17
N THR A 271 30.83 16.33 -21.62
CA THR A 271 31.36 15.19 -22.39
C THR A 271 30.35 14.05 -22.63
N LEU A 272 29.19 14.07 -21.97
CA LEU A 272 28.15 13.02 -22.12
C LEU A 272 26.98 13.41 -23.04
N GLY A 273 26.94 14.66 -23.52
CA GLY A 273 25.84 15.19 -24.36
C GLY A 273 26.05 15.09 -25.87
N ALA A 274 26.98 14.23 -26.34
CA ALA A 274 27.35 14.13 -27.75
C ALA A 274 27.18 12.71 -28.31
N ARG A 275 25.93 12.25 -28.40
CA ARG A 275 25.42 11.23 -29.35
C ARG A 275 23.90 11.15 -29.25
#